data_AF-A0A7Y7CXG6-F1
#
_entry.id   AF-A0A7Y7CXG6-F1
#
_cell.length_a   1.000
_cell.length_b   1.000
_cell.length_c   1.000
_cell.angle_alpha   90.00
_cell.angle_beta   90.00
_cell.angle_gamma   90.00
#
_symmetry.space_group_name_H-M   'P 1'
#
loop_
_entity.id
_entity.type
_entity.pdbx_description
1 polymer ?
#
loop_
_entity_poly.entity_id
_entity_poly.type
_entity_poly.pdbx_seq_one_letter_code
_entity_poly.pdbx_strand_id
1 'polypeptide(L)' 'MAAFDTTRTTYGSTGLFGRVGALIAAATGAFAAWNDARVTRNALNGLSDRELADIGMCRGDIDGVATGKTLF' A
#
# COMPACT_ATOMS: atom_id res chain seq x y z
N MET A 1 27.09 -32.62 -32.47
CA MET A 1 26.48 -33.00 -31.18
C MET A 1 26.73 -31.88 -30.18
N ALA A 2 25.67 -31.13 -29.84
CA ALA A 2 25.46 -30.42 -28.59
C ALA A 2 24.08 -29.77 -28.71
N ALA A 3 23.04 -30.49 -28.29
CA ALA A 3 21.72 -29.90 -28.12
C ALA A 3 21.80 -28.97 -26.91
N PHE A 4 21.39 -27.72 -27.06
CA PHE A 4 21.21 -26.82 -25.92
C PHE A 4 20.05 -27.36 -25.09
N ASP A 5 20.39 -28.12 -24.05
CA ASP A 5 19.45 -28.57 -23.04
C ASP A 5 19.11 -27.36 -22.15
N THR A 6 18.22 -26.51 -22.66
CA THR A 6 17.49 -25.58 -21.79
C THR A 6 16.53 -26.46 -21.02
N THR A 7 17.00 -27.04 -19.91
CA THR A 7 16.14 -27.64 -18.90
C THR A 7 15.15 -26.55 -18.49
N ARG A 8 13.95 -26.71 -19.03
CA ARG A 8 12.74 -25.96 -18.75
C ARG A 8 12.68 -25.73 -17.24
N THR A 9 12.77 -24.48 -16.80
CA THR A 9 12.34 -24.14 -15.44
C THR A 9 10.90 -24.62 -15.32
N THR A 10 10.65 -25.48 -14.34
CA THR A 10 9.35 -26.09 -14.04
C THR A 10 8.29 -25.00 -13.78
N TYR A 11 7.73 -24.47 -14.87
CA TYR A 11 6.58 -23.57 -14.94
C TYR A 11 5.33 -24.43 -15.09
N GLY A 12 4.84 -24.98 -14.00
CA GLY A 12 3.61 -25.79 -14.03
C GLY A 12 2.76 -25.63 -12.78
N SER A 13 3.38 -25.55 -11.60
CA SER A 13 2.68 -25.45 -10.31
C SER A 13 3.12 -24.26 -9.48
N THR A 14 4.41 -23.90 -9.46
CA THR A 14 4.93 -22.74 -8.69
C THR A 14 4.32 -21.40 -9.14
N GLY A 15 3.95 -21.27 -10.42
CA GLY A 15 3.41 -20.02 -10.98
C GLY A 15 1.99 -19.67 -10.52
N LEU A 16 1.10 -20.66 -10.34
CA LEU A 16 -0.29 -20.39 -9.93
C LEU A 16 -0.39 -20.15 -8.42
N PHE A 17 0.23 -21.00 -7.59
CA PHE A 17 0.24 -20.82 -6.13
C PHE A 17 0.98 -19.54 -5.72
N GLY A 18 2.09 -19.20 -6.39
CA GLY A 18 2.79 -17.93 -6.20
C GLY A 18 1.94 -16.71 -6.60
N ARG A 19 1.16 -16.81 -7.67
CA ARG A 19 0.24 -15.74 -8.10
C ARG A 19 -0.93 -15.55 -7.15
N VAL A 20 -1.55 -16.64 -6.70
CA VAL A 20 -2.63 -16.57 -5.70
C VAL A 20 -2.12 -15.98 -4.39
N GLY A 21 -0.95 -16.41 -3.92
CA GLY A 21 -0.29 -15.83 -2.75
C GLY A 21 0.02 -14.33 -2.93
N ALA A 22 0.54 -13.94 -4.08
CA ALA A 22 0.81 -12.54 -4.40
C ALA A 22 -0.46 -11.67 -4.46
N LEU A 23 -1.57 -12.20 -5.00
CA LEU A 23 -2.86 -11.51 -5.04
C LEU A 23 -3.45 -11.32 -3.64
N ILE A 24 -3.37 -12.34 -2.79
CA ILE A 24 -3.82 -12.25 -1.39
C ILE A 24 -2.96 -11.23 -0.64
N ALA A 25 -1.64 -11.27 -0.79
CA ALA A 25 -0.73 -10.30 -0.18
C ALA A 25 -0.97 -8.86 -0.66
N ALA A 26 -1.27 -8.68 -1.95
CA ALA A 26 -1.63 -7.37 -2.50
C ALA A 26 -2.97 -6.87 -1.94
N ALA A 27 -3.96 -7.76 -1.81
CA ALA A 27 -5.27 -7.41 -1.24
C ALA A 27 -5.18 -7.04 0.25
N THR A 28 -4.42 -7.81 1.04
CA THR A 28 -4.21 -7.49 2.47
C THR A 28 -3.40 -6.19 2.64
N GLY A 29 -2.38 -5.97 1.81
CA GLY A 29 -1.64 -4.71 1.80
C GLY A 29 -2.51 -3.51 1.44
N ALA A 30 -3.36 -3.63 0.41
CA ALA A 30 -4.30 -2.58 0.03
C ALA A 30 -5.33 -2.29 1.13
N PHE A 31 -5.83 -3.34 1.79
CA PHE A 31 -6.76 -3.19 2.92
C PHE A 31 -6.09 -2.50 4.12
N ALA A 32 -4.86 -2.89 4.45
CA ALA A 32 -4.09 -2.27 5.52
C ALA A 32 -3.84 -0.78 5.22
N ALA A 33 -3.42 -0.44 4.00
CA ALA A 33 -3.20 0.95 3.58
C ALA A 33 -4.49 1.79 3.64
N TRP A 34 -5.63 1.22 3.24
CA TRP A 34 -6.92 1.90 3.34
C TRP A 34 -7.35 2.13 4.80
N ASN A 35 -7.11 1.15 5.67
CA ASN A 35 -7.40 1.29 7.09
C ASN A 35 -6.52 2.37 7.72
N ASP A 36 -5.22 2.35 7.42
CA ASP A 36 -4.27 3.36 7.89
C ASP A 36 -4.66 4.78 7.44
N ALA A 37 -5.09 4.93 6.18
CA ALA A 37 -5.62 6.17 5.66
C ALA A 37 -6.85 6.66 6.43
N ARG A 38 -7.81 5.76 6.72
CA ARG A 38 -8.99 6.10 7.53
C ARG A 38 -8.62 6.50 8.95
N VAL A 39 -7.75 5.74 9.60
CA VAL A 39 -7.34 5.99 10.99
C VAL A 39 -6.63 7.34 11.08
N THR A 40 -5.70 7.61 10.17
CA THR A 40 -5.00 8.90 10.06
C THR A 40 -5.97 10.05 9.83
N ARG A 41 -6.91 9.89 8.88
CA ARG A 41 -7.95 10.89 8.62
C ARG A 41 -8.80 11.16 9.87
N ASN A 42 -9.21 10.12 10.59
CA ASN A 42 -10.04 10.28 11.79
C ASN A 42 -9.26 10.94 12.93
N ALA A 43 -7.99 10.56 13.14
CA ALA A 43 -7.13 11.15 14.14
C ALA A 43 -6.92 12.65 13.88
N LEU A 44 -6.57 13.03 12.65
CA LEU A 44 -6.37 14.43 12.27
C LEU A 44 -7.68 15.23 12.27
N ASN A 45 -8.81 14.62 11.90
CA ASN A 45 -10.11 15.28 12.02
C ASN A 45 -10.58 15.46 13.47
N GLY A 46 -10.03 14.71 14.42
CA GLY A 46 -10.30 14.89 15.84
C GLY A 46 -9.60 16.11 16.43
N LEU A 47 -8.52 16.60 15.81
CA LEU A 47 -7.77 17.77 16.26
C LEU A 47 -8.52 19.07 15.92
N SER A 48 -8.34 20.11 16.72
CA SER A 48 -8.81 21.47 16.43
C SER A 48 -7.92 22.16 15.38
N ASP A 49 -8.42 23.23 14.77
CA ASP A 49 -7.66 23.97 13.74
C ASP A 49 -6.36 24.58 14.28
N ARG A 50 -6.32 24.92 15.58
CA ARG A 50 -5.10 25.39 16.25
C ARG A 50 -4.08 24.27 16.41
N GLU A 51 -4.52 23.08 16.82
CA GLU A 51 -3.63 21.91 16.94
C GLU A 51 -3.08 21.47 15.58
N LEU A 52 -3.88 21.58 14.52
CA LEU A 52 -3.38 21.37 13.16
C LEU A 52 -2.36 22.45 12.75
N ALA A 53 -2.61 23.71 13.10
CA ALA A 53 -1.68 24.80 12.83
C ALA A 53 -0.36 24.66 13.61
N ASP A 54 -0.39 24.11 14.83
CA ASP A 54 0.81 23.86 15.64
C ASP A 54 1.75 22.83 14.99
N ILE A 55 1.19 21.85 14.26
CA ILE A 55 1.96 20.90 13.44
C ILE A 55 2.18 21.39 11.99
N GLY A 56 1.80 22.64 11.69
CA GLY A 56 2.05 23.29 10.42
C GLY A 56 1.15 22.84 9.27
N MET A 57 -0.05 22.32 9.55
CA MET A 57 -0.98 21.85 8.51
C MET A 57 -2.38 22.46 8.63
N CYS A 58 -3.17 22.38 7.57
CA CYS A 58 -4.57 22.79 7.57
C CYS A 58 -5.51 21.60 7.27
N ARG A 59 -6.82 21.81 7.41
CA ARG A 59 -7.85 20.78 7.12
C ARG A 59 -7.75 20.21 5.71
N GLY A 60 -7.29 21.00 4.75
CA GLY A 60 -7.14 20.60 3.34
C GLY A 60 -6.02 19.58 3.13
N ASP A 61 -4.98 19.59 3.97
CA ASP A 61 -3.82 18.71 3.82
C ASP A 61 -4.09 17.30 4.36
N ILE A 62 -5.12 17.14 5.21
CA ILE A 62 -5.48 15.87 5.87
C ILE A 62 -5.70 14.75 4.85
N ASP A 63 -6.35 15.03 3.72
CA ASP A 63 -6.65 14.00 2.71
C ASP A 63 -5.38 13.54 1.98
N GLY A 64 -4.45 14.47 1.71
CA GLY A 64 -3.13 14.15 1.14
C GLY A 64 -2.28 13.29 2.08
N VAL A 65 -2.22 13.67 3.37
CA VAL A 65 -1.49 12.92 4.39
C VAL A 65 -2.11 11.54 4.63
N ALA A 66 -3.44 11.47 4.75
CA ALA A 66 -4.16 10.20 4.94
C ALA A 66 -3.94 9.23 3.77
N THR A 67 -3.86 9.71 2.53
CA THR A 67 -3.62 8.84 1.37
C THR A 67 -2.14 8.50 1.14
N GLY A 68 -1.23 8.95 2.02
CA GLY A 68 0.22 8.80 1.85
C GLY A 68 0.79 9.63 0.70
N LYS A 69 -0.02 10.53 0.14
CA LYS A 69 0.39 11.48 -0.89
C LYS A 69 0.94 12.73 -0.19
N THR A 70 2.09 12.58 0.45
CA THR A 70 2.85 13.75 0.91
C THR A 70 3.27 14.55 -0.31
N LEU A 71 2.82 15.81 -0.39
CA LEU A 71 3.13 16.74 -1.48
C LEU A 71 4.57 17.26 -1.31
N PHE A 72 5.57 16.41 -1.51
CA PHE A 72 6.99 16.79 -1.58
C PHE A 72 7.65 16.14 -2.79
#